data_AF-A0A5A7N768-F1
#
_entry.id   AF-A0A5A7N768-F1
#
_cell.length_a   1.000
_cell.length_b   1.000
_cell.length_c   1.000
_cell.angle_alpha   90.00
_cell.angle_beta   90.00
_cell.angle_gamma   90.00
#
_symmetry.space_group_name_H-M   'P 1'
#
loop_
_entity.id
_entity.type
_entity.pdbx_description
1 polymer ?
#
loop_
_entity_poly.entity_id
_entity_poly.type
_entity_poly.pdbx_seq_one_letter_code
_entity_poly.pdbx_strand_id
1 'polypeptide(L)'
;MVTLRGTIIPGEAPVGDIGSESALKLIHEARTNDRVKALVLRVDSPGGSAFASELIRQAVLEVKAAGKPVVASFGSVAASGGYWISANADQIWRCRKPLPVPLAYSVWWQPLKSRWRHWGCIAMVWALRNWPELLT
;
A
#
# COMPACT_ATOMS: atom_id res chain seq x y z
N MET A 1 7.07 -1.87 -11.03
CA MET A 1 7.02 -1.51 -9.60
C MET A 1 6.85 -0.01 -9.52
N VAL A 2 5.90 0.48 -8.72
CA VAL A 2 5.67 1.91 -8.49
C VAL A 2 6.20 2.27 -7.12
N THR A 3 7.07 3.27 -7.03
CA THR A 3 7.68 3.72 -5.77
C THR A 3 7.06 5.04 -5.35
N LEU A 4 6.44 5.05 -4.18
CA LEU A 4 5.78 6.20 -3.58
C LEU A 4 6.54 6.55 -2.30
N ARG A 5 7.32 7.63 -2.35
CA ARG A 5 8.16 8.08 -1.24
C ARG A 5 7.91 9.56 -0.95
N GLY A 6 7.76 9.89 0.33
CA GLY A 6 7.53 11.27 0.79
C GLY A 6 6.11 11.53 1.28
N THR A 7 5.76 12.81 1.44
CA THR A 7 4.43 13.24 1.89
C THR A 7 3.44 13.14 0.74
N ILE A 8 2.23 12.69 1.01
CA ILE A 8 1.17 12.61 0.00
C ILE A 8 0.48 13.95 -0.14
N ILE A 9 0.51 14.54 -1.33
CA ILE A 9 -0.12 15.82 -1.64
C ILE A 9 -1.05 15.72 -2.86
N PRO A 10 -2.09 16.56 -2.96
CA PRO A 10 -2.90 16.65 -4.17
C PRO A 10 -2.11 17.21 -5.35
N GLY A 11 -2.43 16.78 -6.56
CA GLY A 11 -1.86 17.29 -7.81
C GLY A 11 -0.52 16.67 -8.17
N GLU A 12 0.31 17.41 -8.90
CA GLU A 12 1.72 17.09 -9.12
C GLU A 12 2.56 17.45 -7.89
N ALA A 13 3.60 16.65 -7.63
CA ALA A 13 4.50 16.89 -6.51
C ALA A 13 5.93 17.21 -6.95
N PRO A 14 6.65 18.04 -6.18
CA PRO A 14 8.08 18.20 -6.35
C PRO A 14 8.82 16.89 -6.03
N VAL A 15 10.06 16.80 -6.50
CA VAL A 15 10.94 15.65 -6.22
C VAL A 15 11.06 15.45 -4.71
N GLY A 16 10.67 14.27 -4.24
CA GLY A 16 10.73 13.90 -2.83
C GLY A 16 9.38 13.76 -2.14
N ASP A 17 8.29 14.18 -2.78
CA ASP A 17 6.91 13.98 -2.32
C ASP A 17 6.09 13.13 -3.31
N ILE A 18 4.92 12.66 -2.85
CA ILE A 18 3.99 11.84 -3.63
C ILE A 18 2.85 12.74 -4.12
N GLY A 19 2.86 13.07 -5.41
CA GLY A 19 1.76 13.77 -6.07
C GLY A 19 0.69 12.78 -6.49
N SER A 20 -0.58 13.05 -6.15
CA SER A 20 -1.69 12.18 -6.53
C SER A 20 -1.77 11.98 -8.04
N GLU A 21 -1.59 13.02 -8.85
CA GLU A 21 -1.70 12.92 -10.31
C GLU A 21 -0.58 12.06 -10.91
N SER A 22 0.65 12.28 -10.46
CA SER A 22 1.81 11.50 -10.90
C SER A 22 1.67 10.03 -10.49
N ALA A 23 1.21 9.76 -9.27
CA ALA A 23 0.96 8.40 -8.79
C ALA A 23 -0.16 7.70 -9.57
N LEU A 24 -1.28 8.40 -9.80
CA LEU A 24 -2.42 7.89 -10.58
C LEU A 24 -2.01 7.54 -12.00
N LYS A 25 -1.22 8.40 -12.66
CA LYS A 25 -0.70 8.14 -14.01
C LYS A 25 0.11 6.83 -14.07
N LEU A 26 1.06 6.65 -13.15
CA LEU A 26 1.88 5.43 -13.09
C LEU A 26 1.05 4.17 -12.80
N ILE A 27 0.06 4.27 -11.91
CA ILE A 27 -0.83 3.14 -11.59
C ILE A 27 -1.74 2.83 -12.78
N HIS A 28 -2.24 3.84 -13.48
CA HIS A 28 -3.05 3.68 -14.68
C HIS A 28 -2.27 2.99 -15.81
N GLU A 29 -1.03 3.42 -16.06
CA GLU A 29 -0.14 2.77 -17.04
C GLU A 29 0.12 1.29 -16.66
N ALA A 30 0.32 1.00 -15.38
CA ALA A 30 0.45 -0.38 -14.91
C ALA A 30 -0.85 -1.20 -15.09
N ARG A 31 -2.02 -0.55 -14.95
CA ARG A 31 -3.32 -1.17 -15.16
C ARG A 31 -3.59 -1.52 -16.62
N THR A 32 -3.30 -0.62 -17.55
CA THR A 32 -3.66 -0.79 -18.97
C THR A 32 -2.61 -1.50 -19.81
N ASN A 33 -1.40 -1.70 -19.30
CA ASN A 33 -0.34 -2.41 -20.02
C ASN A 33 -0.45 -3.94 -19.87
N ASP A 34 -0.74 -4.66 -20.96
CA ASP A 34 -0.90 -6.12 -20.97
C ASP A 34 0.38 -6.91 -20.63
N ARG A 35 1.55 -6.28 -20.78
CA ARG A 35 2.83 -6.87 -20.37
C ARG A 35 3.01 -6.86 -18.86
N VAL A 36 2.30 -5.97 -18.15
CA VAL A 36 2.34 -5.89 -16.68
C VAL A 36 1.40 -6.94 -16.10
N LYS A 37 1.97 -7.91 -15.36
CA LYS A 37 1.20 -9.01 -14.76
C LYS A 37 0.75 -8.76 -13.31
N ALA A 38 1.41 -7.84 -12.61
CA ALA A 38 1.10 -7.48 -11.24
C ALA A 38 1.60 -6.08 -10.93
N LEU A 39 0.98 -5.42 -9.94
CA LEU A 39 1.44 -4.15 -9.39
C LEU A 39 2.16 -4.40 -8.07
N VAL A 40 3.43 -4.00 -8.01
CA VAL A 40 4.16 -3.89 -6.74
C VAL A 40 4.21 -2.41 -6.34
N LEU A 41 3.58 -2.08 -5.21
CA LEU A 41 3.52 -0.75 -4.63
C LEU A 41 4.55 -0.62 -3.51
N ARG A 42 5.66 0.07 -3.77
CA ARG A 42 6.69 0.34 -2.76
C ARG A 42 6.36 1.65 -2.05
N VAL A 43 6.03 1.59 -0.76
CA VAL A 43 5.57 2.77 0.01
C VAL A 43 6.56 3.11 1.11
N ASP A 44 7.02 4.36 1.12
CA ASP A 44 7.87 4.95 2.16
C ASP A 44 7.37 6.37 2.48
N SER A 45 6.28 6.45 3.23
CA SER A 45 5.52 7.69 3.45
C SER A 45 5.02 7.82 4.89
N PRO A 46 5.18 9.00 5.53
CA PRO A 46 4.56 9.31 6.81
C PRO A 46 3.04 9.58 6.69
N GLY A 47 2.50 9.63 5.46
CA GLY A 47 1.12 10.00 5.17
C GLY A 47 1.02 11.33 4.44
N GLY A 48 -0.12 12.01 4.60
CA GLY A 48 -0.39 13.28 3.94
C GLY A 48 -1.90 13.48 3.74
N SER A 49 -2.26 14.15 2.65
CA SER A 49 -3.65 14.45 2.30
C SER A 49 -4.51 13.18 2.22
N ALA A 50 -5.60 13.16 2.99
CA ALA A 50 -6.57 12.07 2.98
C ALA A 50 -7.24 11.92 1.61
N PHE A 51 -7.57 13.04 0.96
CA PHE A 51 -8.19 13.05 -0.37
C PHE A 51 -7.25 12.47 -1.43
N ALA A 52 -5.99 12.93 -1.48
CA ALA A 52 -4.99 12.39 -2.39
C ALA A 52 -4.72 10.90 -2.15
N SER A 53 -4.68 10.48 -0.88
CA SER A 53 -4.51 9.08 -0.49
C SER A 53 -5.69 8.22 -0.97
N GLU A 54 -6.92 8.72 -0.86
CA GLU A 54 -8.11 8.01 -1.32
C GLU A 54 -8.12 7.84 -2.84
N LEU A 55 -7.75 8.86 -3.60
CA LEU A 55 -7.64 8.74 -5.06
C LEU A 55 -6.65 7.64 -5.47
N ILE A 56 -5.47 7.60 -4.84
CA ILE A 56 -4.47 6.57 -5.10
C ILE A 56 -5.01 5.18 -4.72
N ARG A 57 -5.71 5.05 -3.58
CA ARG A 57 -6.32 3.78 -3.14
C ARG A 57 -7.38 3.29 -4.13
N GLN A 58 -8.20 4.19 -4.69
CA GLN A 58 -9.17 3.83 -5.72
C GLN A 58 -8.49 3.31 -6.99
N ALA A 59 -7.40 3.93 -7.45
CA ALA A 59 -6.64 3.41 -8.60
C ALA A 59 -6.03 2.02 -8.30
N VAL A 60 -5.61 1.76 -7.07
CA VAL A 60 -5.18 0.43 -6.65
C VAL A 60 -6.33 -0.58 -6.74
N LEU A 61 -7.54 -0.22 -6.34
CA LEU A 61 -8.73 -1.06 -6.51
C LEU A 61 -9.05 -1.33 -7.99
N GLU A 62 -8.90 -0.34 -8.87
CA GLU A 62 -9.10 -0.55 -10.30
C GLU A 62 -8.11 -1.57 -10.89
N VAL A 63 -6.85 -1.56 -10.44
CA VAL A 63 -5.85 -2.56 -10.86
C VAL A 63 -6.29 -3.97 -10.45
N LYS A 64 -6.82 -4.10 -9.23
CA LYS A 64 -7.36 -5.38 -8.75
C LYS A 64 -8.59 -5.81 -9.54
N ALA A 65 -9.50 -4.89 -9.83
CA ALA A 65 -10.68 -5.15 -10.63
C ALA A 65 -10.31 -5.59 -12.07
N ALA A 66 -9.19 -5.11 -12.60
CA ALA A 66 -8.61 -5.58 -13.86
C ALA A 66 -7.93 -6.96 -13.77
N GLY A 67 -8.02 -7.66 -12.64
CA GLY A 67 -7.49 -9.01 -12.44
C GLY A 67 -5.99 -9.07 -12.18
N LYS A 68 -5.33 -7.93 -11.96
CA LYS A 68 -3.88 -7.87 -11.69
C LYS A 68 -3.65 -7.89 -10.17
N PRO A 69 -2.88 -8.86 -9.64
CA PRO A 69 -2.53 -8.89 -8.23
C PRO A 69 -1.77 -7.63 -7.81
N VAL A 70 -2.07 -7.12 -6.62
CA VAL A 70 -1.39 -5.97 -6.02
C VAL A 70 -0.67 -6.40 -4.75
N VAL A 71 0.64 -6.12 -4.70
CA VAL A 71 1.47 -6.35 -3.53
C VAL A 71 2.03 -5.03 -3.04
N ALA A 72 1.74 -4.66 -1.80
CA ALA A 72 2.38 -3.53 -1.15
C ALA A 72 3.64 -3.96 -0.40
N SER A 73 4.68 -3.14 -0.47
CA SER A 73 5.93 -3.33 0.24
C SER A 73 6.28 -2.05 0.97
N PHE A 74 6.31 -2.11 2.30
CA PHE A 74 6.63 -0.97 3.14
C PHE A 74 8.15 -0.79 3.28
N GLY A 75 8.56 0.47 3.14
CA GLY A 75 9.91 0.97 3.37
C GLY A 75 10.16 1.21 4.85
N SER A 76 10.70 2.37 5.18
CA SER A 76 11.03 2.74 6.55
C SER A 76 9.76 3.12 7.33
N VAL A 77 8.82 3.80 6.65
CA VAL A 77 7.54 4.22 7.23
C VAL A 77 6.40 4.05 6.23
N ALA A 78 5.24 3.61 6.71
CA ALA A 78 3.99 3.59 5.96
C ALA A 78 2.85 3.84 6.95
N ALA A 79 2.69 5.11 7.33
CA ALA A 79 1.72 5.54 8.35
C ALA A 79 0.64 6.41 7.73
N SER A 80 -0.53 6.48 8.38
CA SER A 80 -1.66 7.32 7.94
C SER A 80 -1.99 7.10 6.45
N GLY A 81 -1.92 8.13 5.61
CA GLY A 81 -2.11 8.04 4.16
C GLY A 81 -1.23 6.97 3.47
N GLY A 82 0.01 6.76 3.94
CA GLY A 82 0.90 5.72 3.39
C GLY A 82 0.38 4.30 3.64
N TYR A 83 -0.30 4.07 4.76
CA TYR A 83 -1.02 2.82 4.97
C TYR A 83 -2.31 2.78 4.13
N TRP A 84 -3.04 3.90 4.07
CA TRP A 84 -4.33 4.02 3.37
C TRP A 84 -4.26 3.60 1.90
N ILE A 85 -3.26 4.10 1.17
CA ILE A 85 -3.05 3.76 -0.25
C ILE A 85 -2.78 2.27 -0.50
N SER A 86 -2.34 1.56 0.54
CA SER A 86 -1.97 0.14 0.47
C SER A 86 -3.00 -0.81 1.07
N ALA A 87 -4.04 -0.27 1.72
CA ALA A 87 -4.95 -1.04 2.56
C ALA A 87 -5.70 -2.14 1.81
N ASN A 88 -5.91 -1.97 0.51
CA ASN A 88 -6.60 -2.94 -0.34
C ASN A 88 -5.67 -3.83 -1.17
N ALA A 89 -4.34 -3.78 -0.96
CA ALA A 89 -3.43 -4.71 -1.61
C ALA A 89 -3.74 -6.18 -1.21
N ASP A 90 -3.47 -7.13 -2.10
CA ASP A 90 -3.66 -8.57 -1.82
C ASP A 90 -2.68 -9.07 -0.75
N GLN A 91 -1.48 -8.48 -0.74
CA GLN A 91 -0.47 -8.73 0.27
C GLN A 91 0.23 -7.44 0.65
N ILE A 92 0.57 -7.32 1.93
CA ILE A 92 1.36 -6.19 2.45
C ILE A 92 2.59 -6.78 3.15
N TRP A 93 3.77 -6.35 2.73
CA TRP A 93 5.03 -6.81 3.27
C TRP A 93 5.72 -5.68 4.01
N ARG A 94 6.33 -5.99 5.16
CA ARG A 94 7.18 -5.05 5.88
C ARG A 94 8.47 -5.70 6.35
N CYS A 95 9.53 -4.91 6.41
CA CYS A 95 10.75 -5.32 7.10
C CYS A 95 10.47 -5.44 8.61
N ARG A 96 11.03 -6.45 9.26
CA ARG A 96 10.94 -6.66 10.71
C ARG A 96 11.85 -5.68 11.45
N LYS A 97 11.60 -4.38 11.34
CA LYS A 97 12.14 -3.38 12.28
C LYS A 97 10.99 -2.70 13.03
N PRO A 98 11.14 -2.41 14.33
CA PRO A 98 10.14 -1.63 15.05
C PRO A 98 9.99 -0.26 14.38
N LEU A 99 8.75 0.16 14.13
CA LEU A 99 8.48 1.52 13.65
C LEU A 99 8.90 2.51 14.74
N PRO A 100 9.52 3.65 14.39
CA PRO A 100 9.80 4.72 15.36
C PRO A 100 8.53 5.49 15.79
N VAL A 101 7.36 5.17 15.23
CA VAL A 101 6.07 5.79 15.56
C VAL A 101 5.13 4.78 16.24
N PRO A 102 4.51 5.11 17.38
CA PRO A 102 3.50 4.27 18.00
C PRO A 102 2.19 4.40 17.22
N LEU A 103 1.89 3.44 16.33
CA LEU A 103 0.53 3.30 15.78
C LEU A 103 -0.38 2.71 16.86
N ALA A 104 -1.09 3.59 17.56
CA ALA A 104 -2.15 3.26 18.50
C ALA A 104 -3.44 2.87 17.77
N TYR A 105 -3.44 1.71 17.10
CA TYR A 105 -4.63 0.86 16.92
C TYR A 105 -4.10 -0.56 16.77
N SER A 106 -4.49 -1.44 17.70
CA SER A 106 -4.07 -2.84 17.78
C SER A 106 -4.54 -3.64 16.56
N VAL A 107 -3.77 -3.57 15.48
CA VAL A 107 -3.80 -4.56 14.39
C VAL A 107 -2.92 -5.73 14.86
N TRP A 108 -3.56 -6.87 15.11
CA TRP A 108 -2.86 -8.09 15.50
C TRP A 108 -2.08 -8.65 14.30
N TRP A 109 -0.76 -8.49 14.35
CA TRP A 109 0.18 -9.00 13.35
C TRP A 109 0.29 -10.52 13.45
N GLN A 110 -0.35 -11.26 12.56
CA GLN A 110 -0.11 -12.71 12.46
C GLN A 110 1.01 -12.99 11.46
N PRO A 111 2.16 -13.55 11.89
CA PRO A 111 3.15 -14.05 10.95
C PRO A 111 2.59 -15.30 10.26
N LEU A 112 2.54 -15.29 8.91
CA LEU A 112 2.28 -16.50 8.14
C LEU A 112 3.35 -17.55 8.45
N LYS A 113 2.93 -18.75 8.86
CA LYS A 113 3.78 -19.94 8.93
C LYS A 113 4.12 -20.40 7.51
N SER A 114 5.10 -19.77 6.86
CA SER A 114 5.58 -20.30 5.58
C SER A 114 7.08 -20.08 5.35
N ARG A 115 7.61 -20.94 4.48
CA ARG A 115 8.98 -21.40 4.24
C ARG A 115 10.03 -20.34 3.83
N TRP A 116 9.74 -19.04 3.98
CA TRP A 116 10.54 -17.95 3.38
C TRP A 116 11.10 -16.96 4.41
N ARG A 117 11.46 -17.50 5.59
CA ARG A 117 12.01 -16.78 6.76
C ARG A 117 13.38 -16.12 6.51
N HIS A 118 14.04 -16.46 5.41
CA HIS A 118 15.42 -16.05 5.11
C HIS A 118 15.57 -14.61 4.58
N TRP A 119 14.49 -13.94 4.17
CA TRP A 119 14.55 -12.55 3.69
C TRP A 119 14.28 -11.48 4.77
N GLY A 120 14.07 -11.85 6.04
CA GLY A 120 13.86 -10.88 7.12
C GLY A 120 12.58 -10.03 7.03
N CYS A 121 11.68 -10.35 6.09
CA CYS A 121 10.40 -9.67 5.87
C CYS A 121 9.23 -10.50 6.43
N ILE A 122 8.21 -9.82 6.98
CA ILE A 122 6.94 -10.44 7.37
C ILE A 122 5.92 -10.12 6.28
N ALA A 123 5.31 -11.16 5.72
CA ALA A 123 4.17 -11.06 4.82
C ALA A 123 2.87 -10.98 5.62
N MET A 124 1.99 -10.05 5.25
CA MET A 124 0.61 -9.99 5.69
C MET A 124 -0.30 -10.31 4.51
N VAL A 125 -1.18 -11.29 4.66
CA VAL A 125 -2.35 -11.48 3.79
C VAL A 125 -3.54 -10.92 4.56
N TRP A 126 -4.32 -10.04 3.92
CA TRP A 126 -5.48 -9.41 4.53
C TRP A 126 -6.56 -10.46 4.83
N ALA A 127 -6.76 -10.77 6.12
CA ALA A 127 -7.83 -11.63 6.62
C ALA A 127 -9.02 -10.76 7.05
N LEU A 128 -9.76 -10.22 6.10
CA LEU A 128 -11.08 -9.62 6.33
C LEU A 128 -12.09 -10.21 5.34
N ARG A 129 -12.06 -11.54 5.22
CA ARG A 129 -13.13 -12.28 4.56
C ARG A 129 -14.36 -12.47 5.49
N ASN A 130 -14.31 -12.03 6.75
CA ASN A 130 -15.37 -12.22 7.77
C ASN A 130 -15.49 -11.00 8.71
N TRP A 131 -16.25 -9.96 8.35
CA TRP A 131 -16.64 -8.91 9.32
C TRP A 131 -18.04 -8.33 9.04
N PRO A 132 -19.14 -9.04 9.42
CA PRO A 132 -20.49 -8.51 9.29
C PRO A 132 -21.01 -7.71 10.51
N GLU A 133 -20.24 -7.52 11.60
CA GLU A 133 -20.82 -7.11 12.89
C GLU A 133 -20.48 -5.68 13.38
N LEU A 134 -20.41 -4.68 12.50
CA LEU A 134 -20.31 -3.27 12.93
C LEU A 134 -21.22 -2.31 12.14
N LEU A 135 -22.39 -2.79 11.68
CA LEU A 135 -23.47 -1.95 11.15
C LEU A 135 -24.82 -2.23 11.84
N THR A 136 -24.82 -2.29 13.17
CA THR A 136 -26.03 -2.07 13.98
C THR A 136 -25.75 -0.98 14.99
#